data_AF-A0A2V8WXC7-F1
#
_entry.id   AF-A0A2V8WXC7-F1
#
_cell.length_a   1.000
_cell.length_b   1.000
_cell.length_c   1.000
_cell.angle_alpha   90.00
_cell.angle_beta   90.00
_cell.angle_gamma   90.00
#
_symmetry.space_group_name_H-M   'P 1'
#
loop_
_entity.id
_entity.type
_entity.pdbx_description
1 polymer ?
#
loop_
_entity_poly.entity_id
_entity_poly.type
_entity_poly.pdbx_seq_one_letter_code
_entity_poly.pdbx_strand_id
1 'polypeptide(L)'
;VVYYATTASSKNDASAVWNVYLAQTADNGGSFAQSVVSNTSNHTGVICTNGTGCAPGTRNLLDLFKVAINPVDGRAAVIYTDDTLTKDTAGNPLPQIVLAAQQ
;
A
#
# COMPACT_ATOMS: atom_id res chain seq x y z
N VAL A 1 0.49 -1.58 -12.53
CA VAL A 1 1.08 -2.29 -11.37
C VAL A 1 0.81 -1.47 -10.12
N VAL A 2 0.40 -2.10 -9.03
CA VAL A 2 0.21 -1.44 -7.72
C VAL A 2 1.28 -1.99 -6.77
N TYR A 3 1.89 -1.13 -5.96
CA TYR A 3 2.94 -1.53 -5.02
C TYR A 3 3.01 -0.60 -3.81
N TYR A 4 3.57 -1.10 -2.71
CA TYR A 4 3.95 -0.30 -1.54
C TYR A 4 5.37 0.25 -1.70
N ALA A 5 5.60 1.49 -1.31
CA ALA A 5 6.95 2.05 -1.25
C ALA A 5 7.13 3.03 -0.09
N THR A 6 8.39 3.18 0.30
CA THR A 6 8.87 4.11 1.32
C THR A 6 10.17 4.74 0.84
N THR A 7 10.50 5.93 1.36
CA THR A 7 11.81 6.56 1.18
C THR A 7 12.84 6.09 2.21
N ALA A 8 12.42 5.33 3.23
CA ALA A 8 13.33 4.74 4.21
C ALA A 8 14.28 3.74 3.52
N SER A 9 15.54 3.70 3.96
CA SER A 9 16.56 2.84 3.37
C SER A 9 16.43 1.36 3.73
N SER A 10 15.51 1.01 4.63
CA SER A 10 15.31 -0.34 5.13
C SER A 10 13.86 -0.57 5.50
N LYS A 11 13.34 -1.75 5.15
CA LYS A 11 12.01 -2.20 5.61
C LYS A 11 11.93 -2.45 7.12
N ASN A 12 13.08 -2.49 7.80
CA ASN A 12 13.19 -2.69 9.24
C ASN A 12 13.35 -1.36 10.01
N ASP A 13 13.19 -0.21 9.34
CA ASP A 13 13.19 1.09 9.99
C ASP A 13 11.84 1.34 10.69
N ALA A 14 11.88 1.58 12.01
CA ALA A 14 10.69 1.84 12.81
C ALA A 14 10.01 3.19 12.48
N SER A 15 10.70 4.08 11.77
CA SER A 15 10.18 5.37 11.30
C SER A 15 9.75 5.37 9.83
N ALA A 16 9.85 4.22 9.13
CA ALA A 16 9.47 4.13 7.72
C ALA A 16 7.99 4.48 7.52
N VAL A 17 7.71 5.39 6.59
CA VAL A 17 6.35 5.74 6.18
C VAL A 17 6.08 5.12 4.81
N TRP A 18 5.02 4.34 4.70
CA TRP A 18 4.68 3.59 3.50
C TRP A 18 3.44 4.17 2.83
N ASN A 19 3.51 4.26 1.51
CA ASN A 19 2.41 4.70 0.67
C ASN A 19 2.15 3.66 -0.43
N VAL A 20 0.92 3.69 -0.96
CA VAL A 20 0.52 2.89 -2.12
C VAL A 20 0.73 3.70 -3.38
N TYR A 21 1.40 3.10 -4.36
CA TYR A 21 1.67 3.69 -5.66
C TYR A 21 1.01 2.85 -6.75
N LEU A 22 0.62 3.54 -7.82
CA LEU A 22 0.10 2.96 -9.05
C LEU A 22 1.02 3.39 -10.20
N ALA A 23 1.58 2.40 -10.89
CA ALA A 23 2.27 2.57 -12.16
C ALA A 23 1.36 2.12 -13.31
N GLN A 24 1.05 3.03 -14.24
CA GLN A 24 0.20 2.78 -15.41
C GLN A 24 0.96 3.01 -16.71
N THR A 25 0.63 2.22 -17.72
CA THR A 25 1.12 2.36 -19.09
C THR A 25 -0.08 2.45 -20.03
N ALA A 26 0.04 3.30 -21.06
CA ALA A 26 -0.90 3.40 -22.18
C ALA A 26 -0.24 2.99 -23.51
N ASP A 27 1.02 2.56 -23.48
CA ASP A 27 1.87 2.27 -24.64
C ASP A 27 2.42 0.84 -24.60
N ASN A 28 1.62 -0.11 -24.11
CA ASN A 28 1.96 -1.53 -23.98
C ASN A 28 3.26 -1.80 -23.18
N GLY A 29 3.53 -0.97 -22.18
CA GLY A 29 4.68 -1.11 -21.29
C GLY A 29 5.96 -0.43 -21.78
N GLY A 30 5.89 0.40 -22.84
CA GLY A 30 7.01 1.23 -23.28
C GLY A 30 7.43 2.26 -22.24
N SER A 31 6.46 2.81 -21.50
CA SER A 31 6.68 3.75 -20.41
C SER A 31 5.61 3.62 -19.31
N PHE A 32 5.97 4.03 -18.10
CA PHE A 32 5.05 4.02 -16.94
C PHE A 32 4.98 5.38 -16.27
N ALA A 33 3.77 5.92 -16.17
CA ALA A 33 3.46 7.03 -15.28
C ALA A 33 3.18 6.47 -13.88
N GLN A 34 3.73 7.12 -12.84
CA GLN A 34 3.59 6.68 -11.45
C GLN A 34 2.89 7.75 -10.62
N SER A 35 1.90 7.36 -9.83
CA SER A 35 1.17 8.24 -8.94
C SER A 35 0.96 7.60 -7.58
N VAL A 36 0.95 8.42 -6.53
CA VAL A 36 0.43 8.01 -5.21
C VAL A 36 -1.08 7.77 -5.31
N VAL A 37 -1.56 6.69 -4.68
CA VAL A 37 -2.96 6.27 -4.69
C VAL A 37 -3.82 7.03 -3.67
N SER A 38 -3.23 7.46 -2.55
CA SER A 38 -3.92 8.19 -1.47
C SER A 38 -3.04 9.29 -0.89
N ASN A 39 -3.63 10.39 -0.45
CA ASN A 39 -2.90 11.49 0.22
C ASN A 39 -2.42 11.14 1.64
N THR A 40 -2.77 9.96 2.15
CA THR A 40 -2.36 9.44 3.46
C THR A 40 -1.52 8.18 3.30
N SER A 41 -0.54 8.02 4.19
CA SER A 41 0.21 6.76 4.31
C SER A 41 -0.69 5.62 4.74
N ASN A 42 -0.41 4.42 4.27
CA ASN A 42 -1.18 3.23 4.61
C ASN A 42 -0.50 2.35 5.68
N HIS A 43 0.74 2.66 6.05
CA HIS A 43 1.47 2.03 7.15
C HIS A 43 2.63 2.90 7.64
N THR A 44 2.96 2.77 8.93
CA THR A 44 4.17 3.36 9.53
C THR A 44 4.89 2.30 10.36
N GLY A 45 6.19 2.19 10.14
CA GLY A 45 7.10 1.31 10.86
C GLY A 45 7.59 0.13 10.05
N VAL A 46 7.95 -0.92 10.78
CA VAL A 46 8.64 -2.11 10.26
C VAL A 46 7.69 -2.99 9.46
N ILE A 47 8.13 -3.39 8.27
CA ILE A 47 7.55 -4.52 7.53
C ILE A 47 8.40 -5.77 7.74
N CYS A 48 7.85 -6.69 8.52
CA CYS A 48 8.41 -8.00 8.73
C CYS A 48 7.94 -8.99 7.64
N THR A 49 8.90 -9.72 7.07
CA THR A 49 8.69 -10.68 5.98
C THR A 49 8.94 -12.13 6.41
N ASN A 50 9.05 -12.38 7.71
CA ASN A 50 9.36 -13.70 8.29
C ASN A 50 8.12 -14.58 8.53
N GLY A 51 6.99 -14.26 7.90
CA GLY A 51 5.75 -14.99 8.07
C GLY A 51 5.23 -14.94 9.51
N THR A 52 4.94 -16.11 10.10
CA THR A 52 4.45 -16.23 11.48
C THR A 52 5.50 -15.88 12.54
N GLY A 53 6.77 -15.75 12.17
CA GLY A 53 7.84 -15.30 13.07
C GLY A 53 7.89 -13.79 13.30
N CYS A 54 6.97 -13.03 12.73
CA CYS A 54 6.90 -11.59 12.87
C CYS A 54 6.31 -11.16 14.22
N ALA A 55 6.85 -10.07 14.78
CA ALA A 55 6.26 -9.46 15.96
C ALA A 55 4.84 -8.91 15.64
N PRO A 56 3.94 -8.86 16.63
CA PRO A 56 2.63 -8.23 16.46
C PRO A 56 2.74 -6.83 15.83
N GLY A 57 1.82 -6.49 14.93
CA GLY A 57 1.78 -5.19 14.26
C GLY A 57 2.82 -4.95 13.16
N THR A 58 3.70 -5.91 12.86
CA THR A 58 4.75 -5.73 11.82
C THR A 58 4.48 -6.49 10.52
N ARG A 59 3.41 -7.30 10.48
CA ARG A 59 3.01 -8.10 9.31
C ARG A 59 1.67 -7.61 8.73
N ASN A 60 1.54 -6.29 8.61
CA ASN A 60 0.26 -5.67 8.31
C ASN A 60 0.06 -5.32 6.83
N LEU A 61 1.14 -5.25 6.04
CA LEU A 61 1.03 -5.18 4.58
C LEU A 61 0.88 -6.60 4.02
N LEU A 62 -0.35 -7.04 3.83
CA LEU A 62 -0.66 -8.21 3.01
C LEU A 62 -0.74 -7.74 1.56
N ASP A 63 -0.10 -8.46 0.63
CA ASP A 63 -0.10 -8.14 -0.81
C ASP A 63 -1.46 -8.42 -1.49
N LEU A 64 -2.54 -7.90 -0.93
CA LEU A 64 -3.90 -8.02 -1.44
C LEU A 64 -4.27 -6.75 -2.19
N PHE A 65 -3.64 -6.56 -3.35
CA PHE A 65 -4.03 -5.49 -4.26
C PHE A 65 -5.11 -5.95 -5.23
N LYS A 66 -6.07 -5.06 -5.51
CA LYS A 66 -6.91 -5.19 -6.70
C LYS A 66 -6.99 -3.85 -7.40
N VAL A 67 -6.84 -3.88 -8.71
CA VAL A 67 -6.98 -2.70 -9.57
C VAL A 67 -8.09 -2.93 -10.59
N ALA A 68 -8.94 -1.94 -10.77
CA ALA A 68 -9.88 -1.87 -11.88
C ALA A 68 -9.62 -0.57 -12.66
N ILE A 69 -9.65 -0.64 -13.99
CA ILE A 69 -9.48 0.51 -14.87
C ILE A 69 -10.81 0.78 -15.57
N ASN A 70 -11.27 2.01 -15.53
CA ASN A 70 -12.43 2.43 -16.32
C ASN A 70 -12.01 2.49 -17.81
N PRO A 71 -12.64 1.72 -18.70
CA PRO A 71 -12.26 1.70 -20.12
C PRO A 71 -12.62 3.00 -20.87
N VAL A 72 -13.46 3.86 -20.30
CA VAL A 72 -13.90 5.12 -20.94
C VAL A 72 -12.87 6.23 -20.77
N ASP A 73 -12.31 6.38 -19.56
CA ASP A 73 -11.44 7.50 -19.19
C ASP A 73 -10.05 7.07 -18.67
N GLY A 74 -9.79 5.77 -18.54
CA GLY A 74 -8.51 5.22 -18.09
C GLY A 74 -8.24 5.35 -16.59
N ARG A 75 -9.19 5.85 -15.79
CA ARG A 75 -9.01 6.05 -14.35
C ARG A 75 -8.99 4.73 -13.60
N ALA A 76 -8.14 4.65 -12.59
CA ALA A 76 -7.99 3.47 -11.76
C ALA A 76 -8.74 3.59 -10.43
N ALA A 77 -9.32 2.46 -10.01
CA ALA A 77 -9.76 2.20 -8.66
C ALA A 77 -8.85 1.12 -8.06
N VAL A 78 -8.24 1.41 -6.91
CA VAL A 78 -7.26 0.55 -6.24
C VAL A 78 -7.77 0.17 -4.86
N ILE A 79 -7.88 -1.13 -4.62
CA ILE A 79 -8.12 -1.73 -3.31
C ILE A 79 -6.79 -2.18 -2.73
N TYR A 80 -6.53 -1.82 -1.48
CA TYR A 80 -5.29 -2.15 -0.76
C TYR A 80 -5.52 -2.28 0.75
N THR A 81 -4.52 -2.78 1.47
CA THR A 81 -4.53 -2.85 2.93
C THR A 81 -3.92 -1.60 3.57
N ASP A 82 -4.63 -1.03 4.54
CA ASP A 82 -4.24 0.10 5.38
C ASP A 82 -4.35 -0.31 6.86
N ASP A 83 -3.32 -0.09 7.66
CA ASP A 83 -3.31 -0.42 9.09
C ASP A 83 -3.26 0.82 10.00
N THR A 84 -3.37 2.02 9.42
CA THR A 84 -3.30 3.28 10.17
C THR A 84 -4.64 3.70 10.76
N LEU A 85 -5.72 3.03 10.37
CA LEU A 85 -7.10 3.43 10.68
C LEU A 85 -7.58 2.99 12.06
N THR A 86 -7.27 1.76 12.49
CA THR A 86 -7.68 1.24 13.80
C THR A 86 -6.61 0.35 14.43
N LYS A 87 -6.75 0.13 15.74
CA LYS A 87 -5.83 -0.68 16.56
C LYS A 87 -6.59 -1.68 17.41
N ASP A 88 -5.93 -2.78 17.77
CA ASP A 88 -6.45 -3.73 18.74
C ASP A 88 -6.37 -3.17 20.18
N THR A 89 -6.83 -3.94 21.16
CA THR A 89 -6.80 -3.54 22.57
C THR A 89 -5.39 -3.41 23.16
N ALA A 90 -4.38 -4.02 22.53
CA ALA A 90 -2.98 -3.90 22.90
C ALA A 90 -2.27 -2.76 22.14
N GLY A 91 -2.99 -2.03 21.28
CA GLY A 91 -2.46 -0.91 20.50
C GLY A 91 -1.75 -1.32 19.21
N ASN A 92 -1.81 -2.59 18.81
CA ASN A 92 -1.24 -3.03 17.54
C ASN A 92 -2.13 -2.54 16.39
N PRO A 93 -1.56 -2.06 15.27
CA PRO A 93 -2.34 -1.66 14.11
C PRO A 93 -3.08 -2.86 13.49
N LEU A 94 -4.34 -2.66 13.10
CA LEU A 94 -5.18 -3.68 12.49
C LEU A 94 -5.27 -3.46 10.97
N PRO A 95 -4.92 -4.45 10.13
CA PRO A 95 -5.02 -4.32 8.68
C PRO A 95 -6.48 -4.26 8.23
N GLN A 96 -6.84 -3.24 7.46
CA GLN A 96 -8.17 -3.02 6.90
C GLN A 96 -8.11 -2.86 5.38
N ILE A 97 -9.11 -3.37 4.68
CA ILE A 97 -9.22 -3.22 3.22
C ILE A 97 -9.90 -1.89 2.90
N VAL A 98 -9.23 -1.06 2.12
CA VAL A 98 -9.71 0.26 1.69
C VAL A 98 -9.74 0.37 0.18
N LEU A 99 -10.52 1.32 -0.34
CA LEU A 99 -10.62 1.65 -1.75
C LEU A 99 -10.21 3.12 -1.96
N ALA A 100 -9.36 3.37 -2.95
CA ALA A 100 -9.09 4.71 -3.46
C ALA A 100 -9.30 4.76 -4.97
N ALA A 101 -9.81 5.88 -5.47
CA ALA A 101 -10.05 6.09 -6.90
C ALA A 101 -9.30 7.33 -7.40
N GLN A 102 -8.72 7.25 -8.58
CA GLN A 102 -8.09 8.40 -9.25
C GLN A 102 -9.14 9.47 -9.58
N GLN A 103 -8.79 10.72 -9.27
CA GLN A 103 -9.64 11.91 -9.50
C GLN A 103 -9.59 12.46 -10.91
#